data_AF-A0A1V6MI31-F1
#
_entry.id   AF-A0A1V6MI31-F1
#
_cell.length_a   1.000
_cell.length_b   1.000
_cell.length_c   1.000
_cell.angle_alpha   90.00
_cell.angle_beta   90.00
_cell.angle_gamma   90.00
#
_symmetry.space_group_name_H-M   'P 1'
#
loop_
_entity.id
_entity.type
_entity.pdbx_description
1 polymer ?
#
loop_
_entity_poly.entity_id
_entity_poly.type
_entity_poly.pdbx_seq_one_letter_code
_entity_poly.pdbx_strand_id
1 'polypeptide(L)'
;MGVLTGFHRLPPHVVTELDADSVSWLLGQSDDDSPGLALGYREGEHPPRLGVDKAWEDILKVLYGTDEYTASAALESDLRKDLNNWWEVRVYTPNEVAQGAAALAGLRLDEIRALALQRELTTYRGDPIGDSIDYVLHHLETVIEFWKEAATAGDGILSGTG
;
A
#
# COMPACT_ATOMS: atom_id res chain seq x y z
N MET A 1 14.78 14.08 3.58
CA MET A 1 14.32 12.85 4.23
C MET A 1 13.85 11.91 3.13
N GLY A 2 14.10 10.60 3.27
CA GLY A 2 13.80 9.63 2.23
C GLY A 2 12.31 9.49 2.02
N VAL A 3 11.94 9.40 0.75
CA VAL A 3 10.60 9.14 0.29
C VAL A 3 10.19 7.72 0.69
N LEU A 4 9.28 7.57 1.66
CA LEU A 4 8.84 6.27 2.19
C LEU A 4 7.52 5.89 1.56
N THR A 5 7.53 4.87 0.71
CA THR A 5 6.29 4.22 0.24
C THR A 5 5.54 3.62 1.41
N GLY A 6 4.25 3.90 1.52
CA GLY A 6 3.45 3.39 2.62
C GLY A 6 1.94 3.48 2.42
N PHE A 7 1.23 2.91 3.38
CA PHE A 7 -0.22 2.85 3.45
C PHE A 7 -0.71 3.51 4.72
N HIS A 8 -1.86 4.19 4.64
CA HIS A 8 -2.62 4.69 5.77
C HIS A 8 -4.03 4.11 5.74
N ARG A 9 -4.53 3.65 6.89
CA ARG A 9 -5.93 3.26 7.06
C ARG A 9 -6.78 4.49 7.32
N LEU A 10 -7.84 4.66 6.56
CA LEU A 10 -8.71 5.82 6.64
C LEU A 10 -10.13 5.38 7.00
N PRO A 11 -10.75 5.96 8.05
CA PRO A 11 -12.17 5.76 8.30
C PRO A 11 -13.02 6.13 7.06
N PRO A 12 -14.19 5.52 6.85
CA PRO A 12 -15.02 5.77 5.66
C PRO A 12 -15.35 7.24 5.37
N HIS A 13 -15.59 8.06 6.41
CA HIS A 13 -15.90 9.47 6.22
C HIS A 13 -14.68 10.26 5.72
N VAL A 14 -13.47 9.92 6.19
CA VAL A 14 -12.23 10.53 5.74
C VAL A 14 -12.02 10.29 4.25
N VAL A 15 -12.25 9.06 3.77
CA VAL A 15 -12.11 8.71 2.33
C VAL A 15 -12.94 9.63 1.43
N THR A 16 -14.13 10.03 1.89
CA THR A 16 -15.02 10.91 1.12
C THR A 16 -14.66 12.39 1.20
N GLU A 17 -13.91 12.79 2.23
CA GLU A 17 -13.59 14.20 2.54
C GLU A 17 -12.16 14.59 2.13
N LEU A 18 -11.35 13.65 1.60
CA LEU A 18 -9.97 13.92 1.18
C LEU A 18 -9.84 15.03 0.11
N ASP A 19 -9.02 16.01 0.44
CA ASP A 19 -8.46 17.03 -0.46
C ASP A 19 -6.92 16.96 -0.51
N ALA A 20 -6.30 17.84 -1.30
CA ALA A 20 -4.86 17.83 -1.51
C ALA A 20 -4.06 18.14 -0.22
N ASP A 21 -4.56 19.04 0.62
CA ASP A 21 -3.89 19.45 1.86
C ASP A 21 -3.94 18.31 2.89
N SER A 22 -5.09 17.64 2.97
CA SER A 22 -5.29 16.43 3.79
C SER A 22 -4.37 15.30 3.37
N VAL A 23 -4.23 15.06 2.06
CA VAL A 23 -3.30 14.06 1.51
C VAL A 23 -1.85 14.42 1.85
N SER A 24 -1.45 15.68 1.67
CA SER A 24 -0.11 16.16 1.99
C SER A 24 0.23 15.96 3.48
N TRP A 25 -0.71 16.28 4.39
CA TRP A 25 -0.56 16.02 5.82
C TRP A 25 -0.46 14.52 6.13
N LEU A 26 -1.32 13.70 5.55
CA LEU A 26 -1.30 12.24 5.76
C LEU A 26 0.04 11.62 5.34
N LEU A 27 0.64 12.12 4.27
CA LEU A 27 1.96 11.69 3.79
C LEU A 27 3.13 12.32 4.57
N GLY A 28 2.87 13.14 5.60
CA GLY A 28 3.89 13.79 6.41
C GLY A 28 4.68 14.86 5.67
N GLN A 29 4.09 15.45 4.63
CA GLN A 29 4.69 16.53 3.82
C GLN A 29 4.30 17.92 4.33
N SER A 30 3.45 17.98 5.36
CA SER A 30 3.04 19.20 6.06
C SER A 30 3.19 19.00 7.56
N ASP A 31 3.79 19.98 8.24
CA ASP A 31 3.83 20.07 9.71
C ASP A 31 2.60 20.82 10.28
N ASP A 32 1.69 21.29 9.41
CA ASP A 32 0.42 21.90 9.83
C ASP A 32 -0.62 20.80 10.07
N ASP A 33 -1.09 20.69 11.32
CA ASP A 33 -2.10 19.71 11.75
C ASP A 33 -3.54 20.09 11.39
N SER A 34 -3.77 21.32 10.89
CA SER A 34 -5.10 21.79 10.49
C SER A 34 -5.85 20.83 9.55
N PRO A 35 -5.21 20.17 8.56
CA PRO A 35 -5.88 19.17 7.72
C PRO A 35 -6.28 17.91 8.50
N GLY A 36 -5.44 17.41 9.42
CA GLY A 36 -5.79 16.27 10.26
C GLY A 36 -6.99 16.55 11.18
N LEU A 37 -7.02 17.75 11.76
CA LEU A 37 -8.16 18.22 12.56
C LEU A 37 -9.45 18.34 11.71
N ALA A 38 -9.34 18.81 10.47
CA ALA A 38 -10.48 18.91 9.55
C ALA A 38 -11.07 17.53 9.20
N LEU A 39 -10.24 16.48 9.17
CA LEU A 39 -10.66 15.09 8.99
C LEU A 39 -11.19 14.41 10.28
N GLY A 40 -11.17 15.13 11.41
CA GLY A 40 -11.69 14.66 12.69
C GLY A 40 -10.69 13.91 13.57
N TYR A 41 -9.39 13.94 13.24
CA TYR A 41 -8.34 13.45 14.15
C TYR A 41 -8.08 14.45 15.28
N ARG A 42 -7.55 13.98 16.41
CA ARG A 42 -7.08 14.86 17.49
C ARG A 42 -5.69 15.42 17.17
N GLU A 43 -5.30 16.48 17.87
CA GLU A 43 -3.94 17.04 17.78
C GLU A 43 -2.90 15.95 18.11
N GLY A 44 -1.91 15.78 17.24
CA GLY A 44 -0.88 14.74 17.31
C GLY A 44 -1.36 13.31 17.01
N GLU A 45 -2.62 13.11 16.64
CA GLU A 45 -3.15 11.82 16.20
C GLU A 45 -2.96 11.64 14.69
N HIS A 46 -2.44 10.48 14.29
CA HIS A 46 -2.36 10.07 12.88
C HIS A 46 -3.06 8.73 12.68
N PRO A 47 -3.63 8.49 11.49
CA PRO A 47 -4.18 7.19 11.17
C PRO A 47 -3.10 6.10 11.24
N PRO A 48 -3.50 4.83 11.50
CA PRO A 48 -2.60 3.69 11.41
C PRO A 48 -1.88 3.67 10.07
N ARG A 49 -0.56 3.48 10.10
CA ARG A 49 0.29 3.49 8.91
C ARG A 49 1.18 2.25 8.81
N LEU A 50 1.45 1.81 7.59
CA LEU A 50 2.44 0.79 7.27
C LEU A 50 3.45 1.35 6.28
N GLY A 51 4.71 1.46 6.69
CA GLY A 51 5.81 1.79 5.79
C GLY A 51 6.40 0.52 5.17
N VAL A 52 6.49 0.50 3.84
CA VAL A 52 7.10 -0.61 3.08
C VAL A 52 8.35 -0.18 2.29
N ASP A 53 8.62 1.14 2.22
CA ASP A 53 9.81 1.73 1.61
C ASP A 53 10.14 1.07 0.25
N LYS A 54 11.38 0.64 0.04
CA LYS A 54 11.85 0.01 -1.20
C LYS A 54 11.41 -1.43 -1.38
N ALA A 55 10.86 -2.08 -0.35
CA ALA A 55 10.32 -3.43 -0.50
C ALA A 55 9.08 -3.43 -1.41
N TRP A 56 8.36 -2.31 -1.53
CA TRP A 56 7.14 -2.23 -2.34
C TRP A 56 7.35 -2.60 -3.80
N GLU A 57 8.42 -2.10 -4.42
CA GLU A 57 8.73 -2.40 -5.83
C GLU A 57 9.01 -3.89 -6.04
N ASP A 58 9.72 -4.51 -5.09
CA ASP A 58 10.02 -5.94 -5.13
C ASP A 58 8.79 -6.80 -4.84
N ILE A 59 7.90 -6.36 -3.95
CA ILE A 59 6.59 -6.98 -3.70
C ILE A 59 5.76 -7.01 -4.97
N LEU A 60 5.64 -5.86 -5.66
CA LEU A 60 4.91 -5.79 -6.92
C LEU A 60 5.55 -6.73 -7.96
N LYS A 61 6.87 -6.75 -8.07
CA LYS A 61 7.56 -7.66 -8.99
C LYS A 61 7.30 -9.13 -8.71
N VAL A 62 7.28 -9.57 -7.45
CA VAL A 62 6.98 -10.98 -7.16
C VAL A 62 5.52 -11.32 -7.43
N LEU A 63 4.59 -10.40 -7.21
CA LEU A 63 3.17 -10.61 -7.50
C LEU A 63 2.82 -10.53 -9.00
N TYR A 64 3.51 -9.68 -9.78
CA TYR A 64 3.39 -9.63 -11.25
C TYR A 64 4.17 -10.74 -11.96
N GLY A 65 5.30 -11.11 -11.37
CA GLY A 65 6.18 -12.15 -11.83
C GLY A 65 5.64 -13.55 -11.52
N THR A 66 4.58 -13.67 -10.73
CA THR A 66 3.71 -14.85 -10.64
C THR A 66 2.49 -14.57 -11.52
N ASP A 67 1.81 -15.56 -12.10
CA ASP A 67 0.60 -15.30 -12.91
C ASP A 67 -0.61 -14.81 -12.05
N GLU A 68 -0.35 -14.21 -10.88
CA GLU A 68 -1.29 -13.65 -9.90
C GLU A 68 -1.69 -12.21 -10.26
N TYR A 69 -1.94 -11.98 -11.56
CA TYR A 69 -2.38 -10.69 -12.10
C TYR A 69 -3.57 -10.10 -11.34
N THR A 70 -4.41 -10.94 -10.73
CA THR A 70 -5.57 -10.54 -9.91
C THR A 70 -5.19 -9.85 -8.60
N ALA A 71 -4.13 -10.30 -7.91
CA ALA A 71 -3.71 -9.71 -6.63
C ALA A 71 -3.03 -8.36 -6.84
N SER A 72 -2.16 -8.26 -7.84
CA SER A 72 -1.55 -6.99 -8.23
C SER A 72 -2.57 -6.02 -8.80
N ALA A 73 -3.52 -6.48 -9.64
CA ALA A 73 -4.62 -5.64 -10.12
C ALA A 73 -5.55 -5.17 -8.98
N ALA A 74 -5.72 -5.94 -7.90
CA ALA A 74 -6.45 -5.47 -6.72
C ALA A 74 -5.67 -4.40 -5.94
N LEU A 75 -4.34 -4.50 -5.92
CA LEU A 75 -3.43 -3.47 -5.42
C LEU A 75 -3.28 -2.28 -6.39
N GLU A 76 -3.65 -2.40 -7.67
CA GLU A 76 -3.44 -1.38 -8.72
C GLU A 76 -4.71 -0.92 -9.50
N SER A 77 -5.94 -1.36 -9.14
CA SER A 77 -7.16 -1.01 -9.89
C SER A 77 -7.33 0.49 -10.22
N ASP A 78 -7.72 0.81 -11.45
CA ASP A 78 -7.80 2.17 -11.97
C ASP A 78 -8.71 3.09 -11.13
N LEU A 79 -8.11 3.97 -10.31
CA LEU A 79 -8.73 5.23 -9.85
C LEU A 79 -7.63 6.22 -9.47
N ARG A 80 -7.07 6.87 -10.50
CA ARG A 80 -6.31 8.11 -10.35
C ARG A 80 -7.31 9.23 -10.03
N LYS A 81 -7.45 9.60 -8.75
CA LYS A 81 -7.82 11.00 -8.46
C LYS A 81 -6.56 11.80 -8.73
N ASP A 82 -6.53 12.46 -9.88
CA ASP A 82 -5.42 13.29 -10.36
C ASP A 82 -5.28 14.52 -9.45
N LEU A 83 -4.75 14.31 -8.26
CA LEU A 83 -4.43 15.35 -7.28
C LEU A 83 -3.00 15.80 -7.59
N ASN A 84 -2.89 16.64 -8.63
CA ASN A 84 -1.73 17.50 -8.92
C ASN A 84 -0.36 16.82 -9.03
N ASN A 85 -0.04 16.18 -10.16
CA ASN A 85 1.35 15.95 -10.63
C ASN A 85 2.34 15.28 -9.64
N TRP A 86 1.87 14.72 -8.53
CA TRP A 86 2.71 14.13 -7.49
C TRP A 86 2.53 12.61 -7.58
N TRP A 87 3.53 11.95 -8.16
CA TRP A 87 3.92 10.55 -7.96
C TRP A 87 2.95 9.72 -7.08
N GLU A 88 2.06 9.03 -7.79
CA GLU A 88 1.28 7.83 -7.42
C GLU A 88 0.67 7.78 -6.01
N VAL A 89 -0.08 8.82 -5.64
CA VAL A 89 -1.04 8.72 -4.54
C VAL A 89 -2.32 8.04 -5.01
N ARG A 90 -2.80 7.08 -4.23
CA ARG A 90 -4.04 6.36 -4.51
C ARG A 90 -4.90 6.17 -3.27
N VAL A 91 -6.21 6.34 -3.42
CA VAL A 91 -7.19 6.09 -2.38
C VAL A 91 -8.05 4.89 -2.78
N TYR A 92 -8.15 3.91 -1.89
CA TYR A 92 -9.01 2.73 -2.01
C TYR A 92 -10.20 2.93 -1.09
N THR A 93 -11.40 2.79 -1.65
CA THR A 93 -12.65 2.77 -0.89
C THR A 93 -12.74 1.52 -0.01
N PRO A 94 -13.55 1.50 1.06
CA PRO A 94 -13.76 0.31 1.87
C PRO A 94 -14.13 -0.95 1.08
N ASN A 95 -14.90 -0.79 0.01
CA ASN A 95 -15.27 -1.90 -0.86
C ASN A 95 -14.06 -2.43 -1.66
N GLU A 96 -13.22 -1.55 -2.20
CA GLU A 96 -11.98 -1.95 -2.89
C GLU A 96 -10.98 -2.59 -1.92
N VAL A 97 -10.87 -2.07 -0.70
CA VAL A 97 -10.04 -2.68 0.36
C VAL A 97 -10.52 -4.08 0.70
N ALA A 98 -11.83 -4.30 0.83
CA ALA A 98 -12.39 -5.64 1.07
C ALA A 98 -12.11 -6.60 -0.08
N GLN A 99 -12.22 -6.14 -1.33
CA GLN A 99 -11.90 -6.94 -2.51
C GLN A 99 -10.41 -7.28 -2.58
N GLY A 100 -9.53 -6.31 -2.33
CA GLY A 100 -8.09 -6.52 -2.28
C GLY A 100 -7.66 -7.45 -1.16
N ALA A 101 -8.20 -7.28 0.04
CA ALA A 101 -7.94 -8.20 1.16
C ALA A 101 -8.37 -9.64 0.84
N ALA A 102 -9.50 -9.83 0.16
CA ALA A 102 -9.95 -11.15 -0.27
C ALA A 102 -9.02 -11.77 -1.33
N ALA A 103 -8.51 -10.98 -2.28
CA ALA A 103 -7.54 -11.44 -3.26
C ALA A 103 -6.21 -11.83 -2.59
N LEU A 104 -5.71 -10.99 -1.67
CA LEU A 104 -4.50 -11.21 -0.90
C LEU A 104 -4.58 -12.44 0.01
N ALA A 105 -5.74 -12.72 0.60
CA ALA A 105 -5.95 -13.90 1.44
C ALA A 105 -5.85 -15.23 0.69
N GLY A 106 -5.97 -15.21 -0.65
CA GLY A 106 -5.80 -16.39 -1.51
C GLY A 106 -4.34 -16.72 -1.83
N LEU A 107 -3.40 -15.83 -1.49
CA LEU A 107 -2.00 -15.96 -1.86
C LEU A 107 -1.29 -17.07 -1.08
N ARG A 108 -0.39 -17.76 -1.75
CA ARG A 108 0.46 -18.80 -1.19
C ARG A 108 1.92 -18.42 -1.31
N LEU A 109 2.49 -17.94 -0.20
CA LEU A 109 3.86 -17.39 -0.18
C LEU A 109 4.94 -18.41 -0.58
N ASP A 110 4.70 -19.70 -0.34
CA ASP A 110 5.56 -20.79 -0.78
C ASP A 110 5.55 -20.93 -2.32
N GLU A 111 4.40 -20.76 -2.94
CA GLU A 111 4.26 -20.78 -4.41
C GLU A 111 4.89 -19.53 -5.03
N ILE A 112 4.65 -18.35 -4.44
CA ILE A 112 5.27 -17.09 -4.86
C ILE A 112 6.80 -17.19 -4.81
N ARG A 113 7.35 -17.73 -3.71
CA ARG A 113 8.79 -17.98 -3.58
C ARG A 113 9.31 -18.87 -4.71
N ALA A 114 8.68 -20.03 -4.90
CA ALA A 114 9.14 -21.02 -5.87
C ALA A 114 9.15 -20.43 -7.28
N LEU A 115 8.11 -19.69 -7.66
CA LEU A 115 8.00 -19.03 -8.95
C LEU A 115 9.01 -17.89 -9.12
N ALA A 116 9.21 -17.05 -8.10
CA ALA A 116 10.18 -15.95 -8.14
C ALA A 116 11.61 -16.46 -8.36
N LEU A 117 11.98 -17.56 -7.70
CA LEU A 117 13.28 -18.23 -7.87
C LEU A 117 13.39 -18.92 -9.23
N GLN A 118 12.34 -19.63 -9.66
CA GLN A 118 12.32 -20.32 -10.95
C GLN A 118 12.45 -19.34 -12.13
N ARG A 119 11.84 -18.16 -12.04
CA ARG A 119 11.88 -17.11 -13.06
C ARG A 119 13.12 -16.21 -12.95
N GLU A 120 14.02 -16.48 -12.01
CA GLU A 120 15.24 -15.70 -11.77
C GLU A 120 14.95 -14.19 -11.67
N LEU A 121 13.87 -13.83 -10.95
CA LEU A 121 13.50 -12.42 -10.80
C LEU A 121 14.63 -11.63 -10.14
N THR A 122 14.66 -10.33 -10.41
CA THR A 122 15.63 -9.39 -9.82
C THR A 122 14.93 -8.34 -8.98
N THR A 123 15.61 -7.88 -7.93
CA THR A 123 15.18 -6.75 -7.11
C THR A 123 15.12 -5.48 -7.95
N TYR A 124 14.55 -4.40 -7.42
CA TYR A 124 14.52 -3.09 -8.06
C TYR A 124 15.93 -2.53 -8.35
N ARG A 125 16.95 -3.01 -7.63
CA ARG A 125 18.37 -2.68 -7.88
C ARG A 125 19.02 -3.53 -8.98
N GLY A 126 18.34 -4.58 -9.45
CA GLY A 126 18.85 -5.50 -10.47
C GLY A 126 19.60 -6.71 -9.90
N ASP A 127 19.69 -6.85 -8.58
CA ASP A 127 20.30 -8.02 -7.93
C ASP A 127 19.36 -9.24 -8.00
N PRO A 128 19.86 -10.49 -8.04
CA PRO A 128 19.00 -11.68 -7.98
C PRO A 128 18.10 -11.65 -6.73
N ILE A 129 16.80 -11.89 -6.92
CA ILE A 129 15.83 -11.80 -5.81
C ILE A 129 16.04 -12.90 -4.76
N GLY A 130 16.72 -13.99 -5.11
CA GLY A 130 16.92 -15.13 -4.22
C GLY A 130 17.63 -14.75 -2.92
N ASP A 131 18.50 -13.73 -2.96
CA ASP A 131 19.21 -13.23 -1.77
C ASP A 131 18.32 -12.38 -0.86
N SER A 132 17.19 -11.88 -1.36
CA SER A 132 16.26 -10.99 -0.64
C SER A 132 14.83 -11.51 -0.55
N ILE A 133 14.53 -12.71 -1.05
CA ILE A 133 13.15 -13.21 -1.17
C ILE A 133 12.47 -13.35 0.20
N ASP A 134 13.22 -13.74 1.23
CA ASP A 134 12.71 -13.79 2.61
C ASP A 134 12.26 -12.41 3.10
N TYR A 135 13.05 -11.38 2.80
CA TYR A 135 12.75 -9.99 3.15
C TYR A 135 11.49 -9.50 2.41
N VAL A 136 11.38 -9.80 1.11
CA VAL A 136 10.20 -9.41 0.30
C VAL A 136 8.93 -10.10 0.81
N LEU A 137 8.98 -11.40 1.08
CA LEU A 137 7.82 -12.16 1.54
C LEU A 137 7.39 -11.75 2.95
N HIS A 138 8.35 -11.43 3.83
CA HIS A 138 8.02 -10.88 5.15
C HIS A 138 7.25 -9.56 5.04
N HIS A 139 7.68 -8.65 4.16
CA HIS A 139 6.93 -7.40 3.96
C HIS A 139 5.57 -7.64 3.28
N LEU A 140 5.47 -8.59 2.35
CA LEU A 140 4.19 -8.98 1.77
C LEU A 140 3.21 -9.48 2.84
N GLU A 141 3.65 -10.31 3.79
CA GLU A 141 2.83 -10.73 4.94
C GLU A 141 2.28 -9.54 5.73
N THR A 142 3.14 -8.54 6.01
CA THR A 142 2.70 -7.33 6.74
C THR A 142 1.67 -6.52 5.95
N VAL A 143 1.79 -6.46 4.63
CA VAL A 143 0.80 -5.80 3.75
C VAL A 143 -0.52 -6.58 3.77
N ILE A 144 -0.48 -7.91 3.68
CA ILE A 144 -1.68 -8.76 3.71
C ILE A 144 -2.45 -8.54 5.01
N GLU A 145 -1.77 -8.58 6.16
CA GLU A 145 -2.44 -8.35 7.45
C GLU A 145 -2.98 -6.92 7.58
N PHE A 146 -2.23 -5.90 7.12
CA PHE A 146 -2.72 -4.52 7.14
C PHE A 146 -4.01 -4.33 6.32
N TRP A 147 -4.06 -4.90 5.11
CA TRP A 147 -5.26 -4.85 4.26
C TRP A 147 -6.44 -5.62 4.86
N LYS A 148 -6.18 -6.77 5.48
CA LYS A 148 -7.18 -7.57 6.17
C LYS A 148 -7.76 -6.85 7.40
N GLU A 149 -6.93 -6.19 8.18
CA GLU A 149 -7.38 -5.36 9.30
C GLU A 149 -8.23 -4.19 8.82
N ALA A 150 -7.79 -3.50 7.75
CA ALA A 150 -8.55 -2.41 7.14
C ALA A 150 -9.92 -2.89 6.64
N ALA A 151 -9.97 -4.01 5.91
CA ALA A 151 -11.20 -4.61 5.43
C ALA A 151 -12.14 -5.02 6.58
N THR A 152 -11.60 -5.58 7.67
CA THR A 152 -12.38 -5.97 8.85
C THR A 152 -12.98 -4.77 9.56
N ALA A 153 -12.26 -3.65 9.62
CA ALA A 153 -12.73 -2.39 10.20
C ALA A 153 -13.71 -1.63 9.27
N GLY A 154 -13.76 -1.99 7.99
CA GLY A 154 -14.48 -1.24 6.97
C GLY A 154 -13.79 0.07 6.59
N ASP A 155 -12.47 0.16 6.78
CA ASP A 155 -11.67 1.33 6.45
C ASP A 155 -11.33 1.36 4.94
N GLY A 156 -11.10 2.56 4.41
CA GLY A 156 -10.35 2.74 3.17
C GLY A 156 -8.84 2.73 3.41
N ILE A 157 -8.07 2.78 2.32
CA ILE A 157 -6.61 2.88 2.36
C ILE A 157 -6.16 4.07 1.51
N LEU A 158 -5.22 4.86 2.01
CA LEU A 158 -4.40 5.75 1.19
C LEU A 158 -3.05 5.06 0.98
N SER A 159 -2.70 4.80 -0.28
CA SER A 159 -1.34 4.45 -0.69
C SER A 159 -0.66 5.69 -1.23
N GLY A 160 0.60 5.89 -0.87
CA GLY A 160 1.42 6.91 -1.48
C GLY A 160 2.85 6.47 -1.49
N THR A 161 3.53 6.77 -2.58
CA THR A 161 4.93 7.13 -2.49
C THR A 161 4.94 8.55 -1.93
N GLY A 162 5.49 8.74 -0.73
CA GLY A 162 5.61 10.03 -0.03
C GLY A 162 7.05 10.38 0.27
#